data_AF-A0A151JS02-F1
#
_entry.id   AF-A0A151JS02-F1
#
_cell.length_a   1.000
_cell.length_b   1.000
_cell.length_c   1.000
_cell.angle_alpha   90.00
_cell.angle_beta   90.00
_cell.angle_gamma   90.00
#
_symmetry.space_group_name_H-M   'P 1'
#
loop_
_entity.id
_entity.type
_entity.pdbx_description
1 polymer ?
#
loop_
_entity_poly.entity_id
_entity_poly.type
_entity_poly.pdbx_seq_one_letter_code
_entity_poly.pdbx_strand_id
1 'polypeptide(L)'
;MQNSKNLRLHRNVAITLIDELAESGILPSHSFGRPKISAEWSLFITLWFLANTEPYRTLSDRFDVSISSIFRVIRRVITWILTKLDNIIEWPEGESLIAAAQGFQNKKGI
;
A
#
# COMPACT_ATOMS: atom_id res chain seq x y z
N MET A 1 11.98 -6.60 -14.81
CA MET A 1 11.43 -5.75 -13.74
C MET A 1 11.23 -4.33 -14.27
N GLN A 2 10.02 -3.98 -14.74
CA GLN A 2 9.71 -2.64 -15.28
C GLN A 2 8.73 -1.84 -14.39
N ASN A 3 8.21 -2.43 -13.30
CA ASN A 3 7.01 -1.90 -12.63
C ASN A 3 7.27 -1.01 -11.39
N SER A 4 8.50 -0.93 -10.84
CA SER A 4 8.73 -0.15 -9.61
C SER A 4 8.80 1.37 -9.83
N LYS A 5 9.02 1.84 -11.07
CA LYS A 5 9.15 3.28 -11.37
C LYS A 5 7.81 4.06 -11.28
N ASN A 6 6.67 3.39 -11.29
CA ASN A 6 5.36 4.04 -11.40
C ASN A 6 4.57 4.12 -10.08
N LEU A 7 5.17 3.72 -8.95
CA LEU A 7 4.48 3.64 -7.66
C LEU A 7 4.38 4.98 -6.91
N ARG A 8 4.90 6.08 -7.47
CA ARG A 8 4.99 7.41 -6.82
C ARG A 8 5.58 7.35 -5.40
N LEU A 9 6.40 6.33 -5.12
CA LEU A 9 7.00 6.04 -3.82
C LEU A 9 8.51 6.00 -3.98
N HIS A 10 9.25 6.58 -3.03
CA HIS A 10 10.70 6.47 -3.05
C HIS A 10 11.13 5.01 -2.77
N ARG A 11 12.22 4.58 -3.42
CA ARG A 11 12.63 3.16 -3.41
C ARG A 11 12.89 2.62 -2.00
N ASN A 12 13.53 3.43 -1.14
CA ASN A 12 13.83 3.00 0.23
C ASN A 12 12.54 2.72 1.03
N VAL A 13 11.51 3.56 0.90
CA VAL A 13 10.22 3.37 1.55
C VAL A 13 9.56 2.10 1.04
N ALA A 14 9.65 1.82 -0.27
CA ALA A 14 9.14 0.58 -0.83
C ALA A 14 9.81 -0.65 -0.19
N ILE A 15 11.14 -0.63 -0.06
CA ILE A 15 11.92 -1.73 0.55
C ILE A 15 11.52 -1.90 2.02
N THR A 16 11.51 -0.82 2.80
CA THR A 16 11.11 -0.87 4.21
C THR A 16 9.70 -1.44 4.38
N LEU A 17 8.73 -1.02 3.57
CA LEU A 17 7.37 -1.56 3.61
C LEU A 17 7.30 -3.04 3.23
N ILE A 18 8.13 -3.51 2.30
CA ILE A 18 8.19 -4.93 1.91
C ILE A 18 8.71 -5.77 3.06
N ASP A 19 9.78 -5.33 3.72
CA ASP A 19 10.38 -6.04 4.85
C ASP A 19 9.41 -6.10 6.03
N GLU A 20 8.83 -4.96 6.41
CA GLU A 20 7.81 -4.91 7.47
C GLU A 20 6.57 -5.76 7.14
N LEU A 21 6.15 -5.80 5.87
CA LEU A 21 5.04 -6.64 5.42
C LEU A 21 5.38 -8.13 5.52
N ALA A 22 6.61 -8.52 5.18
CA ALA A 22 7.07 -9.90 5.30
C ALA A 22 7.08 -10.37 6.76
N GLU A 23 7.47 -9.50 7.68
CA GLU A 23 7.53 -9.78 9.12
C GLU A 23 6.17 -9.69 9.83
N SER A 24 5.20 -9.01 9.24
CA SER A 24 3.88 -8.74 9.87
C SER A 24 3.01 -9.98 10.17
N GLY A 25 3.32 -11.13 9.58
CA GLY A 25 2.52 -12.35 9.73
C GLY A 25 1.16 -12.34 9.04
N ILE A 26 0.79 -11.28 8.29
CA ILE A 26 -0.52 -11.22 7.60
C ILE A 26 -0.59 -12.11 6.36
N LEU A 27 0.57 -12.40 5.76
CA LEU A 27 0.67 -13.16 4.52
C LEU A 27 0.60 -14.66 4.83
N PRO A 28 0.07 -15.48 3.91
CA PRO A 28 -0.03 -16.91 4.14
C PRO A 28 1.34 -17.55 4.41
N SER A 29 1.43 -18.38 5.45
CA SER A 29 2.67 -19.06 5.86
C SER A 29 2.71 -20.54 5.47
N HIS A 30 1.75 -21.03 4.67
CA HIS A 30 1.64 -22.45 4.33
C HIS A 30 2.87 -22.98 3.56
N SER A 31 3.15 -24.28 3.73
CA SER A 31 4.27 -25.01 3.13
C SER A 31 3.88 -25.83 1.90
N PHE A 32 2.59 -26.02 1.63
CA PHE A 32 2.09 -26.86 0.54
C PHE A 32 0.95 -26.20 -0.25
N GLY A 33 0.75 -26.62 -1.50
CA GLY A 33 -0.30 -26.10 -2.38
C GLY A 33 0.23 -25.06 -3.37
N ARG A 34 -0.60 -24.08 -3.75
CA ARG A 34 -0.18 -23.04 -4.69
C ARG A 34 0.93 -22.18 -4.10
N PRO A 35 1.92 -21.76 -4.93
CA PRO A 35 2.95 -20.82 -4.51
C PRO A 35 2.37 -19.56 -3.87
N LYS A 36 3.07 -19.08 -2.85
CA LYS A 36 2.71 -17.86 -2.13
C LYS A 36 3.07 -16.64 -2.97
N ILE A 37 2.22 -15.63 -2.94
CA ILE A 37 2.55 -14.32 -3.47
C ILE A 37 3.48 -13.66 -2.44
N SER A 38 4.68 -13.30 -2.86
CA SER A 38 5.67 -12.64 -1.98
C SER A 38 5.16 -11.32 -1.39
N ALA A 39 5.81 -10.81 -0.35
CA ALA A 39 5.51 -9.49 0.20
C ALA A 39 5.66 -8.38 -0.84
N GLU A 40 6.74 -8.41 -1.65
CA GLU A 40 6.96 -7.46 -2.75
C GLU A 40 5.78 -7.41 -3.72
N TRP A 41 5.39 -8.55 -4.28
CA TRP A 41 4.26 -8.62 -5.21
C TRP A 41 2.94 -8.23 -4.54
N SER A 42 2.74 -8.61 -3.28
CA SER A 42 1.54 -8.26 -2.53
C SER A 42 1.40 -6.75 -2.36
N LEU A 43 2.51 -6.07 -2.04
CA LEU A 43 2.56 -4.62 -1.95
C LEU A 43 2.32 -3.97 -3.32
N PHE A 44 2.98 -4.45 -4.38
CA PHE A 44 2.82 -3.88 -5.73
C PHE A 44 1.41 -4.02 -6.30
N ILE A 45 0.77 -5.18 -6.14
CA ILE A 45 -0.63 -5.39 -6.54
C ILE A 45 -1.53 -4.37 -5.83
N THR A 46 -1.33 -4.19 -4.52
CA THR A 46 -2.15 -3.30 -3.71
C THR A 46 -1.94 -1.83 -4.07
N LEU A 47 -0.69 -1.39 -4.20
CA LEU A 47 -0.36 -0.02 -4.59
C LEU A 47 -0.85 0.29 -6.01
N TRP A 48 -0.76 -0.67 -6.94
CA TRP A 48 -1.31 -0.50 -8.28
C TRP A 48 -2.82 -0.31 -8.25
N PHE A 49 -3.53 -1.13 -7.46
CA PHE A 49 -4.96 -1.00 -7.26
C PHE A 49 -5.33 0.37 -6.67
N LEU A 50 -4.63 0.84 -5.64
CA LEU A 50 -4.89 2.14 -5.03
C LEU A 50 -4.62 3.31 -5.98
N ALA A 51 -3.59 3.20 -6.83
CA ALA A 51 -3.22 4.26 -7.76
C ALA A 51 -4.12 4.36 -9.00
N ASN A 52 -4.63 3.23 -9.50
CA ASN A 52 -5.33 3.16 -10.78
C ASN A 52 -6.81 2.76 -10.67
N THR A 53 -7.24 2.24 -9.52
CA THR A 53 -8.63 1.80 -9.26
C THR A 53 -9.19 0.82 -10.30
N GLU A 54 -8.32 -0.02 -10.88
CA GLU A 54 -8.70 -1.01 -11.90
C GLU A 54 -9.55 -2.16 -11.31
N PRO A 55 -10.49 -2.74 -12.09
CA PRO A 55 -11.22 -3.94 -11.66
C PRO A 55 -10.29 -5.13 -11.38
N TYR A 56 -10.69 -6.00 -10.44
CA TYR A 56 -9.88 -7.18 -10.07
C TYR A 56 -9.59 -8.13 -11.24
N ARG A 57 -10.45 -8.16 -12.27
CA ARG A 57 -10.21 -8.92 -13.50
C ARG A 57 -8.99 -8.40 -14.26
N THR A 58 -8.93 -7.09 -14.48
CA THR A 58 -7.80 -6.43 -15.15
C THR A 58 -6.49 -6.66 -14.38
N LEU A 59 -6.54 -6.57 -13.05
CA LEU A 59 -5.40 -6.89 -12.20
C LEU A 59 -5.00 -8.36 -12.28
N SER A 60 -5.97 -9.27 -12.31
CA SER A 60 -5.74 -10.71 -12.45
C SER A 60 -4.96 -11.01 -13.72
N ASP A 61 -5.38 -10.43 -14.84
CA ASP A 61 -4.73 -10.62 -16.14
C ASP A 61 -3.35 -9.94 -16.18
N ARG A 62 -3.19 -8.77 -15.54
CA ARG A 62 -1.93 -8.01 -15.49
C ARG A 62 -0.85 -8.69 -14.66
N PHE A 63 -1.23 -9.24 -13.52
CA PHE A 63 -0.30 -9.84 -12.54
C PHE A 63 -0.21 -11.37 -12.66
N ASP A 64 -0.95 -11.98 -13.58
CA ASP A 64 -1.07 -13.43 -13.76
C ASP A 64 -1.43 -14.16 -12.45
N VAL A 65 -2.43 -13.62 -11.74
CA VAL A 65 -2.86 -14.10 -10.43
C VAL A 65 -4.37 -14.19 -10.43
N SER A 66 -4.95 -15.33 -10.03
CA SER A 66 -6.42 -15.48 -9.98
C SER A 66 -7.13 -14.31 -9.28
N ILE A 67 -8.29 -13.90 -9.80
CA ILE A 67 -9.13 -12.83 -9.23
C ILE A 67 -9.34 -12.99 -7.71
N SER A 68 -9.60 -14.22 -7.26
CA SER A 68 -9.81 -14.50 -5.83
C SER A 68 -8.55 -14.26 -4.98
N SER A 69 -7.36 -14.44 -5.55
CA SER A 69 -6.08 -14.16 -4.88
C SER A 69 -5.77 -12.67 -4.89
N ILE A 70 -6.03 -11.96 -5.99
CA ILE A 70 -5.96 -10.48 -6.05
C ILE A 70 -6.78 -9.86 -4.93
N PHE A 71 -8.07 -10.25 -4.82
CA PHE A 71 -8.96 -9.74 -3.78
C PHE A 71 -8.40 -9.97 -2.37
N ARG A 72 -7.93 -11.19 -2.07
CA ARG A 72 -7.38 -11.54 -0.76
C ARG A 72 -6.09 -10.78 -0.44
N VAL A 73 -5.21 -10.59 -1.43
CA VAL A 73 -3.97 -9.83 -1.28
C VAL A 73 -4.28 -8.37 -0.95
N ILE A 74 -5.08 -7.71 -1.78
CA ILE A 74 -5.46 -6.29 -1.59
C ILE A 74 -6.06 -6.09 -0.21
N ARG A 75 -7.03 -6.93 0.17
CA ARG A 75 -7.70 -6.81 1.46
C ARG A 75 -6.73 -6.97 2.64
N ARG A 76 -5.82 -7.95 2.60
CA ARG A 76 -4.82 -8.16 3.68
C ARG A 76 -3.86 -6.98 3.80
N VAL A 77 -3.29 -6.56 2.68
CA VAL A 77 -2.30 -5.47 2.68
C VAL A 77 -2.95 -4.16 3.08
N ILE A 78 -4.18 -3.86 2.64
CA ILE A 78 -4.91 -2.69 3.11
C ILE A 78 -5.13 -2.76 4.63
N THR A 79 -5.63 -3.88 5.15
CA THR A 79 -5.82 -4.03 6.62
C THR A 79 -4.53 -3.78 7.39
N TRP A 80 -3.40 -4.28 6.90
CA TRP A 80 -2.09 -4.03 7.51
C TRP A 80 -1.59 -2.58 7.37
N ILE A 81 -1.85 -1.91 6.24
CA ILE A 81 -1.57 -0.47 6.12
C ILE A 81 -2.39 0.30 7.15
N LEU A 82 -3.67 -0.07 7.34
CA LEU A 82 -4.56 0.59 8.29
C LEU A 82 -4.03 0.51 9.73
N THR A 83 -3.36 -0.58 10.13
CA THR A 83 -2.77 -0.69 11.48
C THR A 83 -1.60 0.26 11.72
N LYS A 84 -1.07 0.91 10.67
CA LYS A 84 0.03 1.88 10.77
C LYS A 84 -0.45 3.32 10.76
N LEU A 85 -1.72 3.58 10.41
CA LEU A 85 -2.23 4.93 10.23
C LEU A 85 -2.09 5.78 11.49
N ASP A 86 -2.36 5.20 12.66
CA ASP A 86 -2.30 5.93 13.93
C ASP A 86 -0.89 6.46 14.25
N ASN A 87 0.16 5.82 13.71
CA ASN A 87 1.54 6.26 13.90
C ASN A 87 2.01 7.26 12.83
N ILE A 88 1.28 7.39 11.71
CA ILE A 88 1.70 8.16 10.54
C ILE A 88 0.84 9.41 10.38
N ILE A 89 -0.47 9.30 10.66
CA ILE A 89 -1.44 10.38 10.58
C ILE A 89 -1.58 10.95 11.98
N GLU A 90 -0.77 11.96 12.27
CA GLU A 90 -0.98 12.83 13.43
C GLU A 90 -1.98 13.92 13.06
N TRP A 91 -3.11 13.98 13.77
CA TRP A 91 -4.02 15.10 13.66
C TRP A 91 -3.45 16.28 14.46
N PRO A 92 -3.25 17.45 13.85
CA PRO A 92 -2.67 18.57 14.56
C PRO A 92 -3.65 19.10 15.60
N GLU A 93 -3.14 19.40 16.80
CA GLU A 93 -3.90 19.94 17.92
C GLU A 93 -3.28 21.26 18.43
N GLY A 94 -4.11 22.09 19.06
CA GLY A 94 -3.68 23.36 19.66
C GLY A 94 -2.97 24.27 18.66
N GLU A 95 -1.74 24.69 19.00
CA GLU A 95 -0.94 25.59 18.15
C GLU A 95 -0.57 24.97 16.80
N SER A 96 -0.34 23.65 16.75
CA SER A 96 0.00 22.96 15.50
C SER A 96 -1.17 22.98 14.51
N LEU A 97 -2.42 22.95 15.01
CA LEU A 97 -3.62 23.09 14.19
C LEU A 97 -3.69 24.48 13.55
N ILE A 98 -3.43 25.53 14.34
CA ILE A 98 -3.43 26.91 13.86
C ILE A 98 -2.34 27.08 12.79
N ALA A 99 -1.13 26.57 13.05
CA ALA A 99 -0.02 26.63 12.10
C ALA A 99 -0.34 25.88 10.80
N ALA A 100 -0.94 24.68 10.88
CA ALA A 100 -1.36 23.91 9.72
C ALA A 100 -2.42 24.67 8.90
N ALA A 101 -3.46 25.20 9.56
CA ALA A 101 -4.52 25.98 8.93
C ALA A 101 -3.98 27.23 8.23
N GLN A 102 -3.09 27.97 8.89
CA GLN A 102 -2.41 29.14 8.31
C GLN A 102 -1.57 28.74 7.08
N GLY A 103 -0.83 27.63 7.17
CA GLY A 103 -0.04 27.09 6.07
C GLY A 103 -0.87 26.74 4.83
N PHE A 104 -2.05 26.16 5.01
CA PHE A 104 -3.00 25.93 3.91
C PHE A 104 -3.57 27.24 3.37
N GLN A 105 -3.94 28.18 4.23
CA GLN A 105 -4.48 29.48 3.84
C GLN A 105 -3.48 30.27 2.99
N ASN A 106 -2.20 30.28 3.38
CA ASN A 106 -1.14 30.97 2.65
C ASN A 106 -0.86 30.34 1.27
N LYS A 107 -1.20 29.06 1.08
CA LYS A 107 -1.09 28.36 -0.21
C LYS A 107 -2.31 28.56 -1.12
N LYS A 108 -3.43 29.10 -0.62
CA LYS A 108 -4.65 29.36 -1.42
C LYS A 108 -4.55 30.64 -2.28
N GLY A 109 -3.47 30.76 -3.04
CA GLY A 109 -3.16 31.98 -3.81
C GLY A 109 -2.31 31.77 -5.06
N ILE A 110 -2.51 30.66 -5.78
CA ILE A 110 -2.23 30.51 -7.22
C ILE A 110 -3.41 29.80 -7.86
#